data_AF-A0A815L3T3-F1
#
_entry.id   AF-A0A815L3T3-F1
#
_cell.length_a   1.000
_cell.length_b   1.000
_cell.length_c   1.000
_cell.angle_alpha   90.00
_cell.angle_beta   90.00
_cell.angle_gamma   90.00
#
_symmetry.space_group_name_H-M   'P 1'
#
loop_
_entity.id
_entity.type
_entity.pdbx_description
1 polymer ?
#
loop_
_entity_poly.entity_id
_entity_poly.type
_entity_poly.pdbx_seq_one_letter_code
_entity_poly.pdbx_strand_id
1 'polypeptide(L)'
;MGLIYEKDGDYDKALHYYEQALNVKSASKSEIVTVHNNLGFLYYRRGNCKKAREHHKKAFELVDESHPNWIQNKAFEDTEPFFLCLFFLLSSSTLVVLSICI
;
A
#
# COMPACT_ATOMS: atom_id res chain seq x y z
N MET A 1 7.41 12.45 -19.65
CA MET A 1 8.13 13.59 -19.03
C MET A 1 8.83 13.21 -17.74
N GLY A 2 8.15 12.83 -16.65
CA GLY A 2 8.79 12.58 -15.33
C GLY A 2 10.06 11.72 -15.34
N LEU A 3 10.07 10.59 -16.07
CA LEU A 3 11.24 9.68 -16.22
C LEU A 3 12.48 10.33 -16.85
N ILE A 4 12.36 11.49 -17.49
CA ILE A 4 13.49 12.24 -18.07
C ILE A 4 14.16 13.07 -16.95
N TYR A 5 13.37 13.90 -16.26
CA TYR A 5 13.85 14.66 -15.09
C TYR A 5 14.37 13.77 -13.96
N GLU A 6 13.85 12.54 -13.83
CA GLU A 6 14.38 11.52 -12.92
C GLU A 6 15.83 11.13 -13.26
N LYS A 7 16.20 11.07 -14.56
CA LYS A 7 17.58 10.82 -15.00
C LYS A 7 18.47 12.04 -14.85
N ASP A 8 17.93 13.23 -15.07
CA ASP A 8 18.62 14.51 -14.86
C ASP A 8 18.83 14.83 -13.36
N GLY A 9 18.23 14.05 -12.45
CA GLY A 9 18.31 14.24 -11.00
C GLY A 9 17.40 15.33 -10.44
N ASP A 10 16.53 15.92 -11.27
CA ASP A 10 15.58 16.96 -10.88
C ASP A 10 14.27 16.34 -10.35
N TYR A 11 14.38 15.77 -9.15
CA TYR A 11 13.30 15.04 -8.48
C TYR A 11 12.05 15.90 -8.26
N ASP A 12 12.18 17.22 -8.12
CA ASP A 12 11.06 18.12 -7.84
C ASP A 12 10.28 18.48 -9.12
N LYS A 13 10.95 18.66 -10.27
CA LYS A 13 10.24 18.69 -11.57
C LYS A 13 9.58 17.35 -11.86
N ALA A 14 10.24 16.22 -11.57
CA ALA A 14 9.66 14.90 -11.76
C ALA A 14 8.37 14.72 -10.94
N LEU A 15 8.36 15.12 -9.65
CA LEU A 15 7.15 15.16 -8.82
C LEU A 15 6.04 15.99 -9.48
N HIS A 16 6.33 17.23 -9.87
CA HIS A 16 5.32 18.13 -10.46
C HIS A 16 4.63 17.53 -11.70
N TYR A 17 5.38 16.90 -12.61
CA TYR A 17 4.79 16.25 -13.79
C TYR A 17 3.98 14.99 -13.45
N TYR A 18 4.31 14.25 -12.40
CA TYR A 18 3.51 13.12 -11.94
C TYR A 18 2.24 13.58 -11.21
N GLU A 19 2.31 14.64 -10.41
CA GLU A 19 1.13 15.26 -9.77
C GLU A 19 0.18 15.88 -10.80
N GLN A 20 0.69 16.50 -11.87
CA GLN A 20 -0.13 16.93 -13.00
C GLN A 20 -0.83 15.74 -13.66
N ALA A 21 -0.13 14.62 -13.90
CA ALA A 21 -0.72 13.43 -14.50
C ALA A 21 -1.84 12.81 -13.64
N LEU A 22 -1.70 12.80 -12.31
CA LEU A 22 -2.76 12.36 -11.38
C LEU A 22 -4.00 13.27 -11.40
N ASN A 23 -3.85 14.56 -11.73
CA ASN A 23 -4.96 15.51 -11.80
C ASN A 23 -5.74 15.48 -13.14
N VAL A 24 -5.30 14.67 -14.11
CA VAL A 24 -6.01 14.51 -15.39
C VAL A 24 -7.27 13.67 -15.18
N LYS A 25 -8.44 14.33 -15.13
CA LYS A 25 -9.76 13.69 -14.92
C LYS A 25 -10.14 12.61 -15.95
N SER A 26 -9.46 12.54 -17.08
CA SER A 26 -9.65 11.53 -18.12
C SER A 26 -8.61 10.40 -18.09
N ALA A 27 -7.72 10.35 -17.11
CA ALA A 27 -6.72 9.29 -16.98
C ALA A 27 -7.39 7.95 -16.65
N SER A 28 -6.99 6.90 -17.37
CA SER A 28 -7.40 5.53 -17.08
C SER A 28 -6.77 5.02 -15.78
N LYS A 29 -7.38 4.01 -15.14
CA LYS A 29 -6.78 3.35 -13.95
C LYS A 29 -5.35 2.87 -14.24
N SER A 30 -5.08 2.35 -15.43
CA SER A 30 -3.74 1.88 -15.86
C SER A 30 -2.69 3.01 -15.85
N GLU A 31 -3.06 4.21 -16.31
CA GLU A 31 -2.18 5.38 -16.28
C GLU A 31 -1.93 5.85 -14.84
N ILE A 32 -2.97 5.87 -14.00
CA ILE A 32 -2.86 6.25 -12.57
C ILE A 32 -1.96 5.26 -11.81
N VAL A 33 -2.13 3.95 -12.02
CA VAL A 33 -1.25 2.87 -11.51
C VAL A 33 0.20 3.10 -11.96
N THR A 34 0.40 3.40 -13.23
CA THR A 34 1.74 3.65 -13.80
C THR A 34 2.40 4.88 -13.17
N VAL A 35 1.64 5.97 -12.97
CA VAL A 35 2.13 7.19 -12.32
C VAL A 35 2.47 6.95 -10.84
N HIS A 36 1.65 6.18 -10.11
CA HIS A 36 1.96 5.82 -8.73
C HIS A 36 3.19 4.89 -8.61
N ASN A 37 3.39 3.94 -9.52
CA ASN A 37 4.63 3.15 -9.53
C ASN A 37 5.88 3.99 -9.82
N ASN A 38 5.79 4.95 -10.75
CA ASN A 38 6.88 5.87 -11.04
C ASN A 38 7.17 6.82 -9.86
N LEU A 39 6.14 7.30 -9.15
CA LEU A 39 6.30 8.05 -7.89
C LEU A 39 6.96 7.19 -6.80
N GLY A 40 6.60 5.91 -6.70
CA GLY A 40 7.23 4.96 -5.79
C GLY A 40 8.74 4.85 -6.03
N PHE A 41 9.14 4.65 -7.28
CA PHE A 41 10.55 4.57 -7.68
C PHE A 41 11.30 5.91 -7.47
N LEU A 42 10.66 7.03 -7.78
CA LEU A 42 11.21 8.38 -7.55
C LEU A 42 11.52 8.62 -6.07
N TYR A 43 10.60 8.27 -5.17
CA TYR A 43 10.81 8.38 -3.73
C TYR A 43 11.85 7.39 -3.20
N TYR A 44 11.94 6.19 -3.78
CA TYR A 44 12.99 5.22 -3.45
C TYR A 44 14.39 5.76 -3.81
N ARG A 45 14.56 6.29 -5.03
CA ARG A 45 15.81 6.94 -5.45
C ARG A 45 16.16 8.18 -4.62
N ARG A 46 15.16 8.89 -4.08
CA ARG A 46 15.33 9.99 -3.12
C ARG A 46 15.53 9.53 -1.67
N GLY A 47 15.75 8.23 -1.43
CA GLY A 47 16.00 7.63 -0.11
C GLY A 47 14.78 7.48 0.79
N ASN A 48 13.59 7.90 0.35
CA ASN A 48 12.36 7.87 1.15
C ASN A 48 11.56 6.57 0.92
N CYS A 49 12.11 5.47 1.42
CA CYS A 49 11.49 4.14 1.33
C CYS A 49 10.07 4.06 1.93
N LYS A 50 9.70 4.95 2.87
CA LYS A 50 8.35 5.01 3.45
C LYS A 50 7.33 5.53 2.43
N LYS A 51 7.59 6.69 1.81
CA LYS A 51 6.75 7.23 0.73
C LYS A 51 6.75 6.33 -0.50
N ALA A 52 7.89 5.72 -0.84
CA ALA A 52 7.99 4.76 -1.94
C ALA A 52 6.99 3.61 -1.77
N ARG A 53 6.97 2.97 -0.59
CA ARG A 53 6.05 1.89 -0.24
C ARG A 53 4.59 2.34 -0.29
N GLU A 54 4.28 3.55 0.18
CA GLU A 54 2.93 4.10 0.15
C GLU A 54 2.39 4.27 -1.27
N HIS A 55 3.22 4.80 -2.19
CA HIS A 55 2.83 4.95 -3.60
C HIS A 55 2.73 3.60 -4.33
N HIS A 56 3.62 2.64 -4.06
CA HIS A 56 3.46 1.28 -4.60
C HIS A 56 2.21 0.57 -4.03
N LYS A 57 1.83 0.78 -2.76
CA LYS A 57 0.58 0.26 -2.21
C LYS A 57 -0.64 0.84 -2.92
N LYS A 58 -0.66 2.15 -3.19
CA LYS A 58 -1.72 2.82 -3.97
C LYS A 58 -1.77 2.37 -5.43
N ALA A 59 -0.61 2.10 -6.05
CA ALA A 59 -0.55 1.49 -7.38
C ALA A 59 -1.13 0.06 -7.38
N PHE A 60 -0.88 -0.70 -6.32
CA PHE A 60 -1.38 -2.07 -6.17
C PHE A 60 -2.90 -2.08 -5.95
N GLU A 61 -3.41 -1.30 -5.00
CA GLU A 61 -4.84 -1.16 -4.67
C GLU A 61 -5.72 -0.84 -5.90
N LEU A 62 -5.23 0.01 -6.80
CA LEU A 62 -5.92 0.37 -8.04
C LEU A 62 -5.93 -0.75 -9.10
N VAL A 63 -5.05 -1.75 -8.97
CA VAL A 63 -5.08 -3.00 -9.73
C VAL A 63 -6.01 -4.01 -9.05
N ASP A 64 -6.01 -4.14 -7.71
CA ASP A 64 -6.88 -5.10 -6.99
C ASP A 64 -8.36 -4.70 -7.03
N GLU A 65 -8.68 -3.42 -7.19
CA GLU A 65 -10.03 -2.97 -7.56
C GLU A 65 -10.54 -3.59 -8.89
N SER A 66 -9.66 -4.18 -9.72
CA SER A 66 -10.07 -4.99 -10.89
C SER A 66 -10.06 -6.49 -10.64
N HIS A 67 -9.41 -6.97 -9.57
CA HIS A 67 -9.20 -8.39 -9.22
C HIS A 67 -9.38 -8.60 -7.69
N PRO A 68 -10.62 -8.74 -7.19
CA PRO A 68 -10.98 -8.52 -5.78
C PRO A 68 -10.42 -9.51 -4.74
N ASN A 69 -9.58 -10.47 -5.12
CA ASN A 69 -8.99 -11.46 -4.20
C ASN A 69 -8.05 -10.85 -3.15
N TRP A 70 -7.38 -9.73 -3.43
CA TRP A 70 -6.45 -9.15 -2.47
C TRP A 70 -7.13 -8.51 -1.26
N ILE A 71 -8.37 -8.00 -1.38
CA ILE A 71 -9.10 -7.42 -0.25
C ILE A 71 -9.26 -8.47 0.88
N GLN A 72 -9.46 -9.74 0.51
CA GLN A 72 -9.51 -10.86 1.45
C GLN A 72 -8.14 -11.11 2.12
N ASN A 73 -7.06 -11.14 1.34
CA ASN A 73 -5.70 -11.34 1.85
C ASN A 73 -5.22 -10.17 2.74
N LYS A 74 -5.52 -8.92 2.35
CA LYS A 74 -5.17 -7.71 3.09
C LYS A 74 -5.88 -7.69 4.45
N ALA A 75 -7.16 -8.04 4.49
CA ALA A 75 -7.90 -8.19 5.74
C ALA A 75 -7.27 -9.29 6.63
N PHE A 76 -6.84 -10.41 6.04
CA PHE A 76 -6.18 -11.50 6.75
C PHE A 76 -4.86 -11.04 7.41
N GLU A 77 -3.96 -10.41 6.63
CA GLU A 77 -2.69 -9.83 7.12
C GLU A 77 -2.87 -8.89 8.31
N ASP A 78 -3.92 -8.05 8.30
CA ASP A 78 -4.17 -7.08 9.37
C ASP A 78 -4.84 -7.72 10.62
N THR A 79 -5.43 -8.91 10.48
CA THR A 79 -6.03 -9.68 11.60
C THR A 79 -5.09 -10.65 12.31
N GLU A 80 -4.09 -11.21 11.62
CA GLU A 80 -3.07 -12.12 12.20
C GLU A 80 -2.44 -11.61 13.51
N PRO A 81 -1.95 -10.36 13.64
CA PRO A 81 -1.35 -9.89 14.90
C PRO A 81 -2.34 -9.82 16.07
N PHE A 82 -3.64 -9.64 15.81
CA PHE A 82 -4.68 -9.71 16.84
C PHE A 82 -4.99 -11.16 17.23
N PHE A 83 -5.11 -12.07 16.26
CA PHE A 83 -5.40 -13.47 16.54
C PHE A 83 -4.28 -14.18 17.30
N LEU A 84 -3.01 -13.96 16.92
CA LEU A 84 -1.87 -14.51 17.65
C LEU A 84 -1.81 -14.01 19.10
N CYS A 85 -2.07 -12.72 19.33
CA CYS A 85 -2.07 -12.15 20.68
C CYS A 85 -3.22 -12.72 21.53
N LEU A 86 -4.42 -12.82 20.97
CA LEU A 86 -5.59 -13.40 21.66
C LEU A 86 -5.40 -14.89 21.95
N PHE A 87 -4.81 -15.65 21.03
CA PHE A 87 -4.52 -17.08 21.21
C PHE A 87 -3.50 -17.31 22.34
N PHE A 88 -2.44 -16.50 22.41
CA PHE A 88 -1.50 -16.55 23.54
C PHE A 88 -2.20 -16.24 24.87
N LEU A 89 -2.99 -15.16 24.95
CA LEU A 89 -3.75 -14.80 26.17
C LEU A 89 -4.71 -15.90 26.61
N LEU A 90 -5.44 -16.54 25.68
CA LEU A 90 -6.32 -17.67 25.99
C LEU A 90 -5.53 -18.89 26.45
N SER A 91 -4.44 -19.25 25.77
CA SER A 91 -3.60 -20.41 26.12
C SER A 91 -2.94 -20.29 27.50
N SER A 92 -2.65 -19.07 27.96
CA SER A 92 -2.14 -18.80 29.31
C SER A 92 -3.21 -18.87 30.41
N SER A 93 -4.50 -18.86 30.07
CA SER A 93 -5.59 -18.55 31.02
C SER A 93 -6.51 -19.75 31.35
N THR A 94 -6.30 -20.92 30.74
CA THR A 94 -7.18 -22.10 30.86
C THR A 94 -7.22 -22.78 32.24
N LEU A 95 -6.55 -22.22 33.26
CA LEU A 95 -6.75 -22.59 34.66
C LEU A 95 -7.91 -21.81 35.34
N VAL A 96 -8.51 -20.82 34.69
CA VAL A 96 -9.63 -20.03 35.25
C VAL A 96 -10.98 -20.43 34.65
N VAL A 97 -11.58 -21.44 35.27
CA VAL A 97 -13.02 -21.51 35.63
C VAL A 97 -14.05 -21.16 34.53
N LEU A 98 -14.50 -22.20 33.82
CA LEU A 98 -15.88 -22.72 33.96
C LEU A 98 -17.00 -21.66 34.08
N SER A 99 -17.31 -20.89 33.02
CA SER A 99 -18.38 -19.85 33.12
C SER A 99 -19.25 -19.59 31.87
N ILE A 100 -18.95 -20.18 30.69
CA ILE A 100 -19.80 -20.01 29.49
C ILE A 100 -20.11 -21.38 28.86
N CYS A 101 -21.10 -22.06 29.44
CA CYS A 101 -21.83 -23.15 28.80
C CYS A 101 -23.31 -22.75 28.68
N ILE A 102 -23.75 -22.42 27.47
CA ILE A 102 -25.12 -22.49 26.90
C ILE A 102 -25.01 -22.15 25.42
#